data_AF-A0A2H6LNZ4-F1
#
_entry.id   AF-A0A2H6LNZ4-F1
#
_cell.length_a   1.000
_cell.length_b   1.000
_cell.length_c   1.000
_cell.angle_alpha   90.00
_cell.angle_beta   90.00
_cell.angle_gamma   90.00
#
_symmetry.space_group_name_H-M   'P 1'
#
loop_
_entity.id
_entity.type
_entity.pdbx_description
1 polymer ?
#
loop_
_entity_poly.entity_id
_entity_poly.type
_entity_poly.pdbx_seq_one_letter_code
_entity_poly.pdbx_strand_id
1 'polypeptide(L)'
;MNPVVRPKSEPHQMTPEELTRGQHLADKLASQVGSWKFLICQSTILAGWVGMNLAPGVPHWDESPFIMLNLVFSFASAYTAPIVLMSQNRQSDTDRRNAEIDHQVNLRAGQNIELLHEKLDTLHSQQIAELTQIVKEQQQMLREMKVNLAATSKEIKDNRVALAPGLIVQINDKFPKATPVKQASKHDKSIVDNAKVIDQYIHR
;
A
#
# COMPACT_ATOMS: atom_id res chain seq x y z
N MET A 1 -0.99 11.18 28.19
CA MET A 1 -0.09 10.55 27.20
C MET A 1 -0.18 9.04 27.40
N ASN A 2 -1.06 8.36 26.65
CA ASN A 2 -1.22 6.91 26.78
C ASN A 2 -0.10 6.23 25.97
N PRO A 3 0.67 5.30 26.53
CA PRO A 3 1.73 4.65 25.79
C PRO A 3 1.14 3.86 24.62
N VAL A 4 1.67 4.10 23.43
CA VAL A 4 1.42 3.28 22.23
C VAL A 4 1.86 1.85 22.57
N VAL A 5 0.89 0.99 22.85
CA VAL A 5 1.11 -0.46 22.99
C VAL A 5 1.51 -0.95 21.61
N ARG A 6 2.83 -1.03 21.35
CA ARG A 6 3.34 -1.73 20.18
C ARG A 6 2.87 -3.18 20.30
N PRO A 7 2.13 -3.73 19.30
CA PRO A 7 1.95 -5.17 19.25
C PRO A 7 3.35 -5.77 19.20
N LYS A 8 3.66 -6.62 20.18
CA LYS A 8 4.89 -7.39 20.22
C LYS A 8 4.84 -8.28 18.97
N SER A 9 5.49 -7.85 17.90
CA SER A 9 5.80 -8.71 16.76
C SER A 9 6.87 -9.70 17.23
N GLU A 10 6.49 -10.58 18.15
CA GLU A 10 7.21 -11.82 18.32
C GLU A 10 7.11 -12.52 16.96
N PRO A 11 8.22 -12.83 16.27
CA PRO A 11 8.12 -13.82 15.23
C PRO A 11 7.50 -15.04 15.93
N HIS A 12 6.32 -15.46 15.48
CA HIS A 12 5.75 -16.74 15.88
C HIS A 12 6.72 -17.80 15.38
N GLN A 13 7.75 -18.05 16.19
CA GLN A 13 8.52 -19.26 16.14
C GLN A 13 7.52 -20.33 16.54
N MET A 14 6.80 -20.84 15.54
CA MET A 14 6.23 -22.16 15.63
C MET A 14 7.40 -23.02 16.09
N THR A 15 7.33 -23.48 17.33
CA THR A 15 8.26 -24.44 17.90
C THR A 15 8.57 -25.43 16.78
N PRO A 16 9.85 -25.67 16.43
CA PRO A 16 10.18 -26.69 15.47
C PRO A 16 9.52 -27.95 16.01
N GLU A 17 8.42 -28.39 15.38
CA GLU A 17 7.99 -29.76 15.48
C GLU A 17 9.27 -30.54 15.27
N GLU A 18 9.73 -31.30 16.27
CA GLU A 18 10.96 -32.06 16.15
C GLU A 18 10.77 -32.98 14.95
N LEU A 19 11.30 -32.54 13.80
CA LEU A 19 11.14 -33.20 12.53
C LEU A 19 11.69 -34.60 12.76
N THR A 20 10.80 -35.59 12.79
CA THR A 20 11.22 -36.97 12.95
C THR A 20 12.20 -37.25 11.82
N ARG A 21 13.27 -38.00 12.08
CA ARG A 21 14.33 -38.24 11.07
C ARG A 21 13.79 -38.69 9.70
N GLY A 22 12.66 -39.42 9.70
CA GLY A 22 11.92 -39.80 8.50
C GLY A 22 11.29 -38.62 7.72
N GLN A 23 10.75 -37.60 8.41
CA GLN A 23 10.22 -36.39 7.77
C GLN A 23 11.34 -35.56 7.12
N HIS A 24 12.50 -35.45 7.77
CA HIS A 24 13.65 -34.75 7.21
C HIS A 24 14.22 -35.48 5.98
N LEU A 25 14.28 -36.82 6.03
CA LEU A 25 14.67 -37.65 4.90
C LEU A 25 13.66 -37.53 3.75
N ALA A 26 12.36 -37.55 4.04
CA ALA A 26 11.30 -37.40 3.05
C ALA A 26 11.37 -36.04 2.33
N ASP A 27 11.60 -34.93 3.04
CA ASP A 27 11.75 -33.61 2.40
C ASP A 27 13.02 -33.51 1.56
N LYS A 28 14.12 -34.11 2.04
CA LYS A 28 15.37 -34.14 1.29
C LYS A 28 15.22 -34.96 0.02
N LEU A 29 14.52 -36.09 0.07
CA LEU A 29 14.25 -36.92 -1.10
C LEU A 29 13.25 -36.24 -2.05
N ALA A 30 12.18 -35.65 -1.54
CA ALA A 30 11.20 -34.92 -2.35
C ALA A 30 11.82 -33.72 -3.09
N SER A 31 12.66 -32.94 -2.39
CA SER A 31 13.40 -31.82 -2.99
C SER A 31 14.45 -32.27 -4.01
N GLN A 32 15.04 -33.46 -3.85
CA GLN A 32 15.96 -34.03 -4.84
C GLN A 32 15.25 -34.54 -6.09
N VAL A 33 14.12 -35.24 -5.94
CA VAL A 33 13.34 -35.79 -7.07
C VAL A 33 12.82 -34.69 -8.00
N GLY A 34 12.52 -33.50 -7.47
CA GLY A 34 12.09 -32.34 -8.27
C GLY A 34 13.23 -31.54 -8.94
N SER A 35 14.49 -31.94 -8.78
CA SER A 35 15.63 -31.16 -9.27
C SER A 35 16.10 -31.59 -10.66
N TRP A 36 16.41 -30.61 -11.53
CA TRP A 36 17.05 -30.84 -12.83
C TRP A 36 18.35 -31.66 -12.74
N LYS A 37 19.10 -31.53 -11.63
CA LYS A 37 20.34 -32.29 -11.42
C LYS A 37 20.09 -33.78 -11.19
N PHE A 38 18.99 -34.15 -10.54
CA PHE A 38 18.61 -35.54 -10.32
C PHE A 38 18.26 -36.24 -11.64
N LEU A 39 17.51 -35.56 -12.50
CA LEU A 39 17.11 -36.08 -13.81
C LEU A 39 18.33 -36.39 -14.71
N ILE A 40 19.33 -35.51 -14.69
CA ILE A 40 20.59 -35.67 -15.44
C ILE A 40 21.42 -36.83 -14.87
N CYS A 41 21.54 -36.92 -13.55
CA CYS A 41 22.25 -38.01 -12.89
C CYS A 41 21.63 -39.38 -13.22
N GLN A 42 20.31 -39.51 -13.05
CA GLN A 42 19.57 -40.74 -13.35
C GLN A 42 19.70 -41.14 -14.83
N SER A 43 19.61 -40.17 -15.74
CA SER A 43 19.79 -40.41 -17.18
C SER A 43 21.21 -40.86 -17.52
N THR A 44 22.22 -40.31 -16.85
CA THR A 44 23.63 -40.67 -17.05
C THR A 44 23.93 -42.07 -16.56
N ILE A 45 23.39 -42.46 -15.40
CA ILE A 45 23.49 -43.82 -14.87
C ILE A 45 22.84 -44.82 -15.83
N LEU A 46 21.63 -44.51 -16.33
CA LEU A 46 20.93 -45.36 -17.28
C LEU A 46 21.68 -45.48 -18.62
N ALA A 47 22.17 -44.38 -19.16
CA ALA A 47 22.98 -44.37 -20.38
C ALA A 47 24.31 -45.14 -20.19
N GLY A 48 24.96 -45.00 -19.03
CA GLY A 48 26.16 -45.73 -18.67
C GLY A 48 25.92 -47.23 -18.52
N TRP A 49 24.79 -47.63 -17.93
CA TRP A 49 24.39 -49.04 -17.78
C TRP A 49 24.13 -49.69 -19.14
N VAL A 50 23.35 -49.02 -20.00
CA VAL A 50 23.08 -49.49 -21.36
C VAL A 50 24.38 -49.55 -22.17
N GLY A 51 25.23 -48.53 -22.09
CA GLY A 51 26.51 -48.48 -22.78
C GLY A 51 27.48 -49.58 -22.34
N MET A 52 27.53 -49.90 -21.05
CA MET A 52 28.35 -50.99 -20.51
C MET A 52 27.84 -52.37 -20.96
N ASN A 53 26.52 -52.56 -21.01
CA ASN A 53 25.93 -53.85 -21.42
C ASN A 53 25.98 -54.10 -22.94
N LEU A 54 26.09 -53.05 -23.76
CA LEU A 54 26.27 -53.13 -25.21
C LEU A 54 27.76 -53.21 -25.63
N ALA A 55 28.70 -53.10 -24.69
CA ALA A 55 30.12 -53.08 -25.00
C ALA A 55 30.62 -54.48 -25.45
N PRO A 56 31.23 -54.61 -26.65
CA PRO A 56 31.69 -55.90 -27.15
C PRO A 56 32.84 -56.44 -26.29
N GLY A 57 32.65 -57.62 -25.69
CA GLY A 57 33.66 -58.30 -24.86
C GLY A 57 33.28 -58.44 -23.38
N VAL A 58 32.17 -57.87 -22.93
CA VAL A 58 31.60 -58.09 -21.59
C VAL A 58 30.50 -59.17 -21.71
N PRO A 59 30.41 -60.17 -20.81
CA PRO A 59 29.27 -61.07 -20.76
C PRO A 59 27.99 -60.23 -20.63
N HIS A 60 26.99 -60.44 -21.50
CA HIS A 60 25.69 -59.76 -21.42
C HIS A 60 25.03 -60.11 -20.08
N TRP A 61 25.20 -59.23 -19.08
CA TRP A 61 24.71 -59.49 -17.73
C TRP A 61 23.20 -59.25 -17.64
N ASP A 62 22.66 -58.46 -18.57
CA ASP A 62 21.23 -58.16 -18.72
C ASP A 62 20.83 -58.27 -20.20
N GLU A 63 20.54 -59.49 -20.66
CA GLU A 63 20.07 -59.79 -22.02
C GLU A 63 18.70 -59.14 -22.28
N SER A 64 18.40 -58.77 -23.53
CA SER A 64 17.15 -58.08 -23.88
C SER A 64 15.91 -58.85 -23.36
N PRO A 65 15.00 -58.22 -22.56
CA PRO A 65 14.79 -56.79 -22.35
C PRO A 65 15.11 -56.34 -20.90
N PHE A 66 16.35 -55.91 -20.62
CA PHE A 66 16.82 -55.27 -19.37
C PHE A 66 15.96 -55.49 -18.10
N ILE A 67 15.74 -56.74 -17.71
CA ILE A 67 14.67 -57.10 -16.76
C ILE A 67 15.00 -56.62 -15.35
N MET A 68 16.28 -56.68 -14.98
CA MET A 68 16.73 -56.22 -13.67
C MET A 68 16.62 -54.69 -13.54
N LEU A 69 16.99 -53.96 -14.60
CA LEU A 69 16.87 -52.50 -14.63
C LEU A 69 15.40 -52.07 -14.51
N ASN A 70 14.52 -52.70 -15.28
CA ASN A 70 13.10 -52.42 -15.24
C ASN A 70 12.48 -52.71 -13.86
N LEU A 71 12.90 -53.78 -13.20
CA LEU A 71 12.42 -54.13 -11.86
C LEU A 71 12.80 -53.05 -10.83
N VAL A 72 14.09 -52.67 -10.78
CA VAL A 72 14.60 -51.68 -9.83
C VAL A 72 13.97 -50.31 -10.07
N PHE A 73 13.86 -49.90 -11.34
CA PHE A 73 13.27 -48.61 -11.70
C PHE A 73 11.77 -48.54 -11.37
N SER A 74 11.04 -49.63 -11.58
CA SER A 74 9.61 -49.72 -11.23
C SER A 74 9.41 -49.58 -9.72
N PHE A 75 10.23 -50.26 -8.92
CA PHE A 75 10.19 -50.16 -7.47
C PHE A 75 10.54 -48.75 -6.97
N ALA A 76 11.60 -48.14 -7.52
CA ALA A 76 12.01 -46.78 -7.17
C ALA A 76 10.89 -45.77 -7.42
N SER A 77 10.20 -45.88 -8.56
CA SER A 77 9.07 -45.00 -8.91
C SER A 77 7.87 -45.21 -7.97
N ALA A 78 7.56 -46.47 -7.64
CA ALA A 78 6.46 -46.80 -6.74
C ALA A 78 6.64 -46.19 -5.33
N TYR A 79 7.87 -46.16 -4.81
CA TYR A 79 8.16 -45.57 -3.50
C TYR A 79 8.28 -44.04 -3.54
N THR A 80 8.62 -43.47 -4.71
CA THR A 80 8.75 -42.02 -4.88
C THR A 80 7.40 -41.31 -4.73
N ALA A 81 6.33 -41.85 -5.31
CA ALA A 81 5.00 -41.24 -5.27
C ALA A 81 4.48 -40.94 -3.83
N PRO A 82 4.49 -41.88 -2.87
CA PRO A 82 4.02 -41.61 -1.51
C PRO A 82 4.94 -40.65 -0.73
N ILE A 83 6.27 -40.69 -0.95
CA ILE A 83 7.19 -39.72 -0.32
C ILE A 83 6.88 -38.30 -0.80
N VAL A 84 6.74 -38.15 -2.12
CA VAL A 84 6.41 -36.86 -2.73
C VAL A 84 5.05 -36.38 -2.22
N LEU A 85 4.05 -37.27 -2.15
CA LEU A 85 2.73 -36.92 -1.62
C LEU A 85 2.76 -36.50 -0.14
N MET A 86 3.55 -37.19 0.69
CA MET A 86 3.71 -36.82 2.12
C MET A 86 4.41 -35.47 2.29
N SER A 87 5.43 -35.18 1.48
CA SER A 87 6.13 -33.88 1.51
C SER A 87 5.23 -32.76 0.99
N GLN A 88 4.50 -33.01 -0.10
CA GLN A 88 3.51 -32.07 -0.65
C GLN A 88 2.38 -31.76 0.35
N ASN A 89 1.82 -32.79 1.01
CA ASN A 89 0.77 -32.59 2.01
C ASN A 89 1.26 -31.66 3.14
N ARG A 90 2.47 -31.89 3.65
CA ARG A 90 3.07 -31.05 4.70
C ARG A 90 3.31 -29.61 4.23
N GLN A 91 3.82 -29.44 3.01
CA GLN A 91 4.06 -28.12 2.45
C GLN A 91 2.73 -27.37 2.25
N SER A 92 1.69 -28.04 1.75
CA SER A 92 0.35 -27.46 1.57
C SER A 92 -0.29 -27.01 2.88
N ASP A 93 -0.10 -27.77 3.97
CA ASP A 93 -0.61 -27.39 5.30
C ASP A 93 0.12 -26.16 5.87
N THR A 94 1.41 -26.04 5.57
CA THR A 94 2.20 -24.86 5.94
C THR A 94 1.77 -23.64 5.13
N ASP A 95 1.63 -23.81 3.81
CA ASP A 95 1.19 -22.75 2.90
C ASP A 95 -0.22 -22.27 3.24
N ARG A 96 -1.15 -23.18 3.58
CA ARG A 96 -2.50 -22.86 4.04
C ARG A 96 -2.49 -22.03 5.33
N ARG A 97 -1.65 -22.40 6.31
CA ARG A 97 -1.50 -21.63 7.56
C ARG A 97 -0.94 -20.23 7.29
N ASN A 98 0.06 -20.13 6.42
CA ASN A 98 0.64 -18.85 6.04
C ASN A 98 -0.37 -17.95 5.32
N ALA A 99 -1.18 -18.52 4.42
CA ALA A 99 -2.24 -17.80 3.72
C ALA A 99 -3.32 -17.28 4.67
N GLU A 100 -3.72 -18.07 5.67
CA GLU A 100 -4.67 -17.62 6.70
C GLU A 100 -4.11 -16.47 7.54
N ILE A 101 -2.83 -16.55 7.94
CA ILE A 101 -2.17 -15.47 8.69
C ILE A 101 -2.12 -14.19 7.86
N ASP A 102 -1.69 -14.29 6.60
CA ASP A 102 -1.61 -13.16 5.68
C ASP A 102 -2.98 -12.50 5.48
N HIS A 103 -4.02 -13.30 5.29
CA HIS A 103 -5.39 -12.83 5.20
C HIS A 103 -5.84 -12.07 6.45
N GLN A 104 -5.57 -12.61 7.65
CA GLN A 104 -5.89 -11.92 8.91
C GLN A 104 -5.12 -10.62 9.09
N VAL A 105 -3.84 -10.58 8.69
CA VAL A 105 -3.03 -9.36 8.73
C VAL A 105 -3.61 -8.31 7.79
N ASN A 106 -4.00 -8.70 6.58
CA ASN A 106 -4.61 -7.80 5.60
C ASN A 106 -5.95 -7.23 6.10
N LEU A 107 -6.81 -8.06 6.70
CA LEU A 107 -8.06 -7.59 7.32
C LEU A 107 -7.81 -6.59 8.45
N ARG A 108 -6.86 -6.88 9.35
CA ARG A 108 -6.47 -5.96 10.43
C ARG A 108 -5.89 -4.66 9.88
N ALA A 109 -5.10 -4.73 8.82
CA ALA A 109 -4.57 -3.55 8.15
C ALA A 109 -5.71 -2.69 7.57
N GLY A 110 -6.69 -3.29 6.91
CA GLY A 110 -7.88 -2.61 6.41
C GLY A 110 -8.67 -1.91 7.53
N GLN A 111 -8.93 -2.59 8.64
CA GLN A 111 -9.60 -2.00 9.80
C GLN A 111 -8.81 -0.84 10.43
N ASN A 112 -7.48 -0.98 10.52
CA ASN A 112 -6.62 0.08 11.03
C ASN A 112 -6.64 1.32 10.13
N ILE A 113 -6.68 1.14 8.80
CA ILE A 113 -6.79 2.23 7.83
C ILE A 113 -8.13 2.95 7.99
N GLU A 114 -9.23 2.21 8.11
CA GLU A 114 -10.57 2.79 8.34
C GLU A 114 -10.60 3.63 9.63
N LEU A 115 -10.07 3.08 10.73
CA LEU A 115 -10.00 3.78 12.01
C LEU A 115 -9.08 5.02 11.94
N LEU A 116 -8.00 4.96 11.16
CA LEU A 116 -7.15 6.13 10.91
C LEU A 116 -7.90 7.20 10.12
N HIS A 117 -8.70 6.83 9.12
CA HIS A 117 -9.55 7.76 8.38
C HIS A 117 -10.59 8.42 9.27
N GLU A 118 -11.31 7.65 10.09
CA GLU A 118 -12.30 8.20 11.03
C GLU A 118 -11.67 9.24 11.99
N LYS A 119 -10.48 8.92 12.53
CA LYS A 119 -9.75 9.85 13.39
C LYS A 119 -9.29 11.10 12.64
N LEU A 120 -8.80 10.94 11.42
CA LEU A 120 -8.37 12.06 10.58
C LEU A 120 -9.54 12.99 10.26
N ASP A 121 -10.69 12.43 9.88
CA ASP A 121 -11.90 13.18 9.56
C ASP A 121 -12.45 13.91 10.78
N THR A 122 -12.38 13.29 11.95
CA THR A 122 -12.76 13.93 13.23
C THR A 122 -11.86 15.14 13.51
N LEU A 123 -10.54 14.99 13.37
CA LEU A 123 -9.58 16.07 13.57
C LEU A 123 -9.76 17.20 12.54
N HIS A 124 -9.94 16.86 11.27
CA HIS A 124 -10.22 17.83 10.21
C HIS A 124 -11.51 18.60 10.48
N SER A 125 -12.57 17.91 10.89
CA SER A 125 -13.86 18.54 11.22
C SER A 125 -13.73 19.52 12.39
N GLN A 126 -12.97 19.16 13.43
CA GLN A 126 -12.66 20.05 14.56
C GLN A 126 -11.90 21.29 14.10
N GLN A 127 -10.83 21.14 13.31
CA GLN A 127 -10.06 22.26 12.79
C GLN A 127 -10.88 23.20 11.90
N ILE A 128 -11.75 22.64 11.04
CA ILE A 128 -12.64 23.43 10.20
C ILE A 128 -13.65 24.20 11.05
N ALA A 129 -14.19 23.58 12.10
CA ALA A 129 -15.12 24.24 13.02
C ALA A 129 -14.44 25.40 13.77
N GLU A 130 -13.23 25.19 14.29
CA GLU A 130 -12.43 26.25 14.94
C GLU A 130 -12.14 27.40 13.98
N LEU A 131 -11.67 27.10 12.76
CA LEU A 131 -11.37 28.12 11.77
C LEU A 131 -12.62 28.91 11.38
N THR A 132 -13.76 28.24 11.24
CA THR A 132 -15.06 28.86 10.96
C THR A 132 -15.49 29.80 12.08
N GLN A 133 -15.27 29.41 13.34
CA GLN A 133 -15.57 30.23 14.50
C GLN A 133 -14.69 31.50 14.53
N ILE A 134 -13.38 31.36 14.32
CA ILE A 134 -12.44 32.49 14.26
C ILE A 134 -12.85 33.47 13.15
N VAL A 135 -13.20 32.98 11.96
CA VAL A 135 -13.67 33.84 10.85
C VAL A 135 -14.95 34.59 11.23
N LYS A 136 -15.90 33.92 11.90
CA LYS A 136 -17.15 34.55 12.35
C LYS A 136 -16.89 35.65 13.39
N GLU A 137 -15.98 35.42 14.33
CA GLU A 137 -15.55 36.40 15.34
C GLU A 137 -14.88 37.62 14.67
N GLN A 138 -13.97 37.39 13.71
CA GLN A 138 -13.35 38.47 12.93
C GLN A 138 -14.39 39.29 12.16
N GLN A 139 -15.38 38.65 11.54
CA GLN A 139 -16.46 39.35 10.85
C GLN A 139 -17.30 40.22 11.81
N GLN A 140 -17.54 39.74 13.03
CA GLN A 140 -18.29 40.51 14.02
C GLN A 140 -17.51 41.72 14.51
N MET A 141 -16.23 41.54 14.84
CA MET A 141 -15.34 42.65 15.21
C MET A 141 -15.25 43.71 14.11
N LEU A 142 -15.15 43.28 12.84
CA LEU A 142 -15.20 44.19 11.68
C LEU A 142 -16.53 44.93 11.57
N ARG A 143 -17.68 44.28 11.85
CA ARG A 143 -18.99 44.94 11.86
C ARG A 143 -19.07 45.99 12.96
N GLU A 144 -18.64 45.65 14.17
CA GLU A 144 -18.64 46.57 15.32
C GLU A 144 -17.73 47.78 15.07
N MET A 145 -16.52 47.57 14.55
CA MET A 145 -15.63 48.66 14.15
C MET A 145 -16.27 49.56 13.08
N LYS A 146 -16.93 48.99 12.07
CA LYS A 146 -17.65 49.77 11.05
C LYS A 146 -18.78 50.61 11.65
N VAL A 147 -19.54 50.06 12.60
CA VAL A 147 -20.63 50.79 13.29
C VAL A 147 -20.06 51.93 14.12
N ASN A 148 -19.00 51.67 14.89
CA ASN A 148 -18.35 52.70 15.70
C ASN A 148 -17.79 53.82 14.81
N LEU A 149 -17.10 53.48 13.70
CA LEU A 149 -16.62 54.46 12.72
C LEU A 149 -17.76 55.29 12.11
N ALA A 150 -18.91 54.67 11.81
CA ALA A 150 -20.08 55.40 11.33
C ALA A 150 -20.66 56.34 12.39
N ALA A 151 -20.68 55.91 13.66
CA ALA A 151 -21.12 56.72 14.78
C ALA A 151 -20.17 57.92 15.02
N THR A 152 -18.85 57.70 15.06
CA THR A 152 -17.86 58.78 15.22
C THR A 152 -17.89 59.75 14.03
N SER A 153 -18.10 59.24 12.80
CA SER A 153 -18.28 60.08 11.61
C SER A 153 -19.52 60.98 11.73
N LYS A 154 -20.62 60.44 12.24
CA LYS A 154 -21.86 61.21 12.48
C LYS A 154 -21.66 62.26 13.57
N GLU A 155 -20.97 61.91 14.65
CA GLU A 155 -20.67 62.81 15.76
C GLU A 155 -19.71 63.94 15.35
N ILE A 156 -18.69 63.65 14.54
CA ILE A 156 -17.80 64.66 13.95
C ILE A 156 -18.58 65.62 13.04
N LYS A 157 -19.58 65.12 12.30
CA LYS A 157 -20.43 65.95 11.44
C LYS A 157 -21.35 66.87 12.27
N ASP A 158 -21.91 66.37 13.37
CA ASP A 158 -22.77 67.14 14.27
C ASP A 158 -21.98 68.20 15.05
N ASN A 159 -20.79 67.83 15.57
CA ASN A 159 -19.91 68.74 16.31
C ASN A 159 -19.33 69.86 15.41
N ARG A 160 -19.09 69.55 14.12
CA ARG A 160 -18.76 70.56 13.09
C ARG A 160 -19.90 71.54 12.81
N VAL A 161 -21.16 71.17 13.05
CA VAL A 161 -22.35 72.01 12.81
C VAL A 161 -22.65 72.93 14.01
N ALA A 162 -22.21 72.57 15.21
CA ALA A 162 -22.41 73.37 16.43
C ALA A 162 -21.39 74.52 16.63
N LEU A 163 -20.22 74.46 15.98
CA LEU A 163 -19.15 75.46 16.13
C LEU A 163 -18.79 76.14 14.78
N ALA A 164 -19.78 76.77 14.13
CA ALA A 164 -19.66 77.95 13.24
C ALA A 164 -20.86 78.03 12.27
N PRO A 165 -21.82 78.95 12.47
CA PRO A 165 -22.64 79.44 11.36
C PRO A 165 -21.77 80.39 10.53
N GLY A 166 -20.90 79.85 9.67
CA GLY A 166 -20.17 80.67 8.70
C GLY A 166 -18.72 80.29 8.44
N LEU A 167 -18.45 79.07 7.98
CA LEU A 167 -17.42 78.86 6.96
C LEU A 167 -17.67 77.51 6.26
N ILE A 168 -18.27 77.57 5.08
CA ILE A 168 -18.40 76.40 4.21
C ILE A 168 -16.99 75.99 3.77
N VAL A 169 -16.48 74.91 4.36
CA VAL A 169 -15.35 74.19 3.79
C VAL A 169 -15.89 73.45 2.56
N GLN A 170 -15.43 73.85 1.38
CA GLN A 170 -15.70 73.18 0.11
C GLN A 170 -15.31 71.71 0.22
N ILE A 171 -16.31 70.83 0.28
CA ILE A 171 -16.10 69.41 -0.01
C ILE A 171 -16.28 69.30 -1.53
N ASN A 172 -15.15 69.33 -2.23
CA ASN A 172 -15.04 69.18 -3.67
C ASN A 172 -15.68 67.85 -4.12
N ASP A 173 -16.78 67.92 -4.87
CA ASP A 173 -17.46 66.81 -5.56
C ASP A 173 -16.61 66.25 -6.71
N LYS A 174 -15.42 65.73 -6.41
CA LYS A 174 -14.62 64.94 -7.34
C LYS A 174 -14.55 63.51 -6.87
N PHE A 175 -15.65 62.79 -7.06
CA PHE A 175 -15.59 61.34 -7.22
C PHE A 175 -14.77 61.03 -8.49
N PRO A 176 -13.60 60.35 -8.39
CA PRO A 176 -13.02 59.72 -9.57
C PRO A 176 -13.97 58.59 -9.99
N LYS A 177 -14.45 58.66 -11.23
CA LYS A 177 -15.26 57.61 -11.86
C LYS A 177 -14.55 56.26 -11.69
N ALA A 178 -15.31 55.25 -11.29
CA ALA A 178 -14.85 53.87 -11.22
C ALA A 178 -14.20 53.48 -12.55
N THR A 179 -12.92 53.11 -12.50
CA THR A 179 -12.23 52.47 -13.61
C THR A 179 -12.70 51.01 -13.67
N PRO A 180 -13.09 50.47 -14.84
CA PRO A 180 -13.41 49.05 -14.93
C PRO A 180 -12.13 48.24 -14.69
N VAL A 181 -12.05 47.53 -13.57
CA VAL A 181 -10.96 46.59 -13.29
C VAL A 181 -11.13 45.38 -14.21
N LYS A 182 -10.55 45.46 -15.41
CA LYS A 182 -10.18 44.29 -16.21
C LYS A 182 -8.89 43.70 -15.62
N GLN A 183 -9.00 42.94 -14.53
CA GLN A 183 -7.90 42.10 -14.08
C GLN A 183 -8.38 40.84 -13.35
N ALA A 184 -9.12 40.01 -14.09
CA ALA A 184 -9.37 38.62 -13.73
C ALA A 184 -9.22 37.76 -15.00
N SER A 185 -8.02 37.71 -15.58
CA SER A 185 -7.68 36.76 -16.64
C SER A 185 -6.17 36.49 -16.64
N LYS A 186 -5.68 36.00 -15.51
CA LYS A 186 -4.35 35.38 -15.43
C LYS A 186 -4.32 34.13 -14.55
N HIS A 187 -5.31 33.97 -13.66
CA HIS A 187 -5.42 32.79 -12.80
C HIS A 187 -6.29 31.66 -13.39
N ASP A 188 -7.15 31.97 -14.35
CA ASP A 188 -7.96 30.97 -15.05
C ASP A 188 -7.13 30.15 -16.06
N LYS A 189 -6.12 30.78 -16.68
CA LYS A 189 -5.17 30.09 -17.58
C LYS A 189 -4.35 29.02 -16.85
N SER A 190 -3.94 29.26 -15.59
CA SER A 190 -3.19 28.26 -14.84
C SER A 190 -4.01 27.02 -14.46
N ILE A 191 -5.34 27.12 -14.38
CA ILE A 191 -6.19 25.95 -14.08
C ILE A 191 -6.41 25.11 -15.34
N VAL A 192 -6.60 25.75 -16.50
CA VAL A 192 -6.74 25.06 -17.79
C VAL A 192 -5.42 24.41 -18.24
N ASP A 193 -4.29 25.08 -18.00
CA ASP A 193 -2.96 24.55 -18.34
C ASP A 193 -2.60 23.33 -17.47
N ASN A 194 -2.99 23.32 -16.19
CA ASN A 194 -2.73 22.17 -15.30
C ASN A 194 -3.63 20.96 -15.61
N ALA A 195 -4.88 21.18 -16.01
CA ALA A 195 -5.78 20.11 -16.44
C ALA A 195 -5.24 19.38 -17.68
N LYS A 196 -4.60 20.10 -18.61
CA LYS A 196 -4.01 19.54 -19.83
C LYS A 196 -2.75 18.70 -19.56
N VAL A 197 -1.97 19.05 -18.54
CA VAL A 197 -0.78 18.28 -18.11
C VAL A 197 -1.17 16.98 -17.42
N ILE A 198 -2.28 16.96 -16.68
CA ILE A 198 -2.78 15.74 -16.01
C ILE A 198 -3.30 14.73 -17.04
N ASP A 199 -4.00 15.18 -18.08
CA ASP A 199 -4.52 14.31 -19.15
C ASP A 199 -3.40 13.65 -19.98
N GLN A 200 -2.26 14.32 -20.12
CA GLN A 200 -1.07 13.78 -20.80
C GLN A 200 -0.37 12.65 -20.04
N TYR A 201 -0.59 12.52 -18.72
CA TYR A 201 0.00 11.47 -17.89
C TYR A 201 -0.91 10.24 -17.69
N ILE A 202 -2.21 10.36 -17.96
CA ILE A 202 -3.18 9.26 -17.81
C ILE A 202 -3.23 8.35 -19.07
N HIS A 203 -2.74 8.83 -20.22
CA HIS A 203 -2.80 8.12 -21.50
C HIS A 203 -1.44 7.68 -22.09
N ARG A 204 -0.42 7.47 -21.24
CA ARG A 204 0.87 6.88 -21.64
C ARG A 204 1.17 5.62 -20.85
#